data_AF-A0A1I4CFZ0-F1
#
_entry.id   AF-A0A1I4CFZ0-F1
#
_cell.length_a   1.000
_cell.length_b   1.000
_cell.length_c   1.000
_cell.angle_alpha   90.00
_cell.angle_beta   90.00
_cell.angle_gamma   90.00
#
_symmetry.space_group_name_H-M   'P 1'
#
loop_
_entity.id
_entity.type
_entity.pdbx_description
1 polymer ?
#
loop_
_entity_poly.entity_id
_entity_poly.type
_entity_poly.pdbx_seq_one_letter_code
_entity_poly.pdbx_strand_id
1 'polypeptide(L)' 'MSDIECNLSYGIDAFVKIAGIGRTTVFQEIAEGRLKARKIGRRTIILKDDAIAWLTSLPASRPRNSEAV' A
#
# COMPACT_ATOMS: atom_id res chain seq x y z
N MET A 1 15.22 13.81 5.29
CA MET A 1 14.60 12.53 5.73
C MET A 1 13.46 12.93 6.63
N SER A 2 12.36 13.36 6.02
CA SER A 2 11.32 14.11 6.70
C SER A 2 10.21 13.15 7.10
N ASP A 3 9.92 13.15 8.40
CA ASP A 3 8.72 12.72 9.08
C ASP A 3 7.87 11.64 8.40
N ILE A 4 8.01 10.40 8.87
CA ILE A 4 6.90 9.46 8.83
C ILE A 4 5.84 10.05 9.77
N GLU A 5 5.03 10.98 9.25
CA GLU A 5 3.85 11.48 9.95
C GLU A 5 3.07 10.26 10.45
N CYS A 6 2.90 10.18 11.78
CA CYS A 6 2.23 9.10 12.48
C CYS A 6 0.71 9.18 12.28
N ASN A 7 0.30 9.33 11.02
CA ASN A 7 -1.09 9.44 10.65
C ASN A 7 -1.73 8.05 10.76
N LEU A 8 -2.85 7.95 11.48
CA LEU A 8 -3.56 6.68 11.70
C LEU A 8 -4.20 6.16 10.40
N SER A 9 -4.39 7.04 9.42
CA SER A 9 -4.99 6.71 8.14
C SER A 9 -4.40 7.53 6.99
N TYR A 10 -4.37 6.93 5.81
CA TYR A 10 -3.94 7.52 4.57
C TYR A 10 -5.12 7.60 3.60
N GLY A 11 -5.29 8.75 2.94
CA GLY A 11 -6.15 8.81 1.74
C GLY A 11 -5.48 8.09 0.57
N ILE A 12 -6.24 7.79 -0.50
CA ILE A 12 -5.70 7.15 -1.70
C ILE A 12 -4.48 7.90 -2.27
N ASP A 13 -4.55 9.23 -2.37
CA ASP A 13 -3.46 10.05 -2.92
C ASP A 13 -2.19 9.98 -2.06
N ALA A 14 -2.35 10.03 -0.74
CA ALA A 14 -1.23 9.89 0.20
C ALA A 14 -0.63 8.49 0.14
N PHE A 15 -1.48 7.45 0.11
CA PHE A 15 -1.04 6.06 0.02
C PHE A 15 -0.26 5.79 -1.26
N VAL A 16 -0.72 6.30 -2.41
CA VAL A 16 0.01 6.20 -3.69
C VAL A 16 1.41 6.82 -3.59
N LYS A 17 1.53 8.00 -2.96
CA LYS A 17 2.83 8.67 -2.77
C LYS A 17 3.76 7.90 -1.83
N ILE A 18 3.23 7.35 -0.73
CA ILE A 18 4.02 6.64 0.28
C ILE A 18 4.42 5.24 -0.21
N ALA A 19 3.49 4.50 -0.81
CA ALA A 19 3.72 3.16 -1.31
C ALA A 19 4.46 3.13 -2.66
N GLY A 20 4.55 4.27 -3.36
CA GLY A 20 5.26 4.38 -4.63
C GLY A 20 4.57 3.63 -5.79
N ILE A 21 3.27 3.37 -5.68
CA ILE A 21 2.49 2.63 -6.69
C ILE A 21 1.42 3.51 -7.34
N GLY A 22 1.06 3.20 -8.58
CA GLY A 22 0.05 3.94 -9.33
C GLY A 22 -1.35 3.82 -8.73
N ARG A 23 -2.19 4.86 -8.92
CA ARG A 23 -3.60 4.85 -8.49
C ARG A 23 -4.36 3.63 -9.00
N THR A 24 -4.12 3.25 -10.25
CA THR A 24 -4.76 2.08 -10.88
C THR A 24 -4.46 0.79 -10.12
N THR A 25 -3.20 0.57 -9.75
CA THR A 25 -2.78 -0.60 -8.96
C THR A 25 -3.47 -0.60 -7.61
N VAL A 26 -3.51 0.54 -6.91
CA VAL A 26 -4.23 0.67 -5.62
C VAL A 26 -5.70 0.28 -5.78
N PHE A 27 -6.39 0.80 -6.80
CA PHE A 27 -7.79 0.46 -7.03
C PHE A 27 -8.01 -1.01 -7.40
N GLN A 28 -7.09 -1.63 -8.14
CA GLN A 28 -7.12 -3.07 -8.41
C GLN A 28 -6.95 -3.88 -7.12
N GLU A 29 -5.95 -3.56 -6.29
CA GLU A 29 -5.73 -4.24 -5.01
C GLU A 29 -6.93 -4.10 -4.05
N ILE A 30 -7.62 -2.95 -4.06
CA ILE A 30 -8.86 -2.74 -3.31
C ILE A 30 -10.00 -3.59 -3.89
N ALA A 31 -10.15 -3.61 -5.22
CA ALA A 31 -11.19 -4.37 -5.90
C ALA A 31 -11.02 -5.89 -5.72
N GLU A 32 -9.77 -6.35 -5.72
CA GLU A 32 -9.39 -7.75 -5.47
C GLU A 32 -9.43 -8.10 -3.97
N GLY A 33 -9.70 -7.14 -3.09
CA GLY A 33 -9.81 -7.34 -1.66
C GLY A 33 -8.49 -7.59 -0.93
N ARG A 34 -7.35 -7.45 -1.63
CA ARG A 34 -6.00 -7.55 -1.03
C ARG A 34 -5.67 -6.35 -0.17
N LEU A 35 -6.12 -5.16 -0.57
CA LEU A 35 -5.94 -3.93 0.20
C LEU A 35 -7.25 -3.51 0.86
N LYS A 36 -7.27 -3.54 2.20
CA LYS A 36 -8.44 -3.14 2.99
C LYS A 36 -8.55 -1.62 3.04
N ALA A 37 -9.36 -1.08 2.14
CA ALA A 37 -9.76 0.32 2.17
C ALA A 37 -11.14 0.48 2.81
N ARG A 38 -11.30 1.49 3.67
CA ARG A 38 -12.56 1.84 4.32
C ARG A 38 -13.14 3.10 3.70
N LYS A 39 -14.43 3.06 3.36
CA LYS A 39 -15.13 4.20 2.76
C LYS A 39 -15.76 5.06 3.85
N ILE A 40 -15.46 6.35 3.84
CA ILE A 40 -16.08 7.37 4.69
C ILE A 40 -16.83 8.39 3.82
N GLY A 41 -18.14 8.16 3.62
CA GLY A 41 -18.98 8.96 2.74
C GLY A 41 -18.48 8.94 1.29
N ARG A 42 -17.92 10.08 0.83
CA ARG A 42 -17.35 10.23 -0.52
C ARG A 42 -15.85 9.96 -0.60
N ARG A 43 -15.17 9.80 0.54
CA ARG A 43 -13.72 9.57 0.60
C ARG A 43 -13.40 8.13 0.94
N THR A 44 -12.25 7.65 0.48
CA THR A 44 -11.72 6.33 0.82
C THR A 44 -10.43 6.52 1.61
N ILE A 45 -10.36 5.89 2.77
CA ILE A 45 -9.22 5.91 3.67
C ILE A 45 -8.67 4.49 3.85
N ILE A 46 -7.36 4.39 4.01
CA ILE A 46 -6.63 3.15 4.26
C ILE A 46 -6.00 3.33 5.63
N LEU A 47 -6.25 2.41 6.56
CA LEU A 47 -5.62 2.48 7.87
C LEU A 47 -4.13 2.16 7.73
N LYS A 48 -3.32 2.75 8.61
CA LYS A 48 -1.89 2.45 8.66
C LYS A 48 -1.63 0.94 8.84
N ASP A 49 -2.41 0.30 9.71
CA ASP A 49 -2.30 -1.14 9.96
C ASP A 49 -2.63 -1.98 8.72
N ASP A 50 -3.73 -1.67 8.04
CA ASP A 50 -4.13 -2.33 6.78
C ASP A 50 -3.08 -2.14 5.67
N ALA A 51 -2.48 -0.94 5.57
CA ALA A 51 -1.40 -0.65 4.64
C ALA A 51 -0.14 -1.49 4.92
N ILE A 52 0.26 -1.61 6.18
CA ILE A 52 1.42 -2.41 6.60
C ILE A 52 1.14 -3.91 6.36
N ALA A 53 -0.06 -4.37 6.70
CA ALA A 53 -0.49 -5.75 6.48
C ALA A 53 -0.43 -6.11 4.98
N TRP A 54 -0.91 -5.21 4.11
CA TRP A 54 -0.80 -5.39 2.67
C TRP A 54 0.66 -5.45 2.20
N LEU A 55 1.51 -4.51 2.62
CA LEU A 55 2.93 -4.51 2.27
C LEU A 55 3.65 -5.79 2.71
N THR A 56 3.33 -6.29 3.91
CA THR A 56 3.91 -7.52 4.47
C THR A 56 3.39 -8.78 3.76
N SER A 57 2.18 -8.72 3.21
CA SER A 57 1.59 -9.81 2.42
C SER A 57 2.10 -9.88 0.98
N LEU A 58 2.82 -8.86 0.50
CA LEU A 58 3.37 -8.88 -0.85
C LEU A 58 4.42 -10.00 -0.97
N PRO A 59 4.41 -10.77 -2.06
CA PRO A 59 5.43 -11.78 -2.29
C PRO A 59 6.79 -11.10 -2.36
N ALA A 60 7.74 -11.58 -1.55
CA ALA A 60 9.12 -11.11 -1.64
C ALA A 60 9.61 -11.34 -3.08
N SER A 61 10.01 -10.28 -3.75
CA SER A 61 10.65 -10.36 -5.06
C SER A 61 11.86 -11.27 -4.92
N ARG A 62 11.73 -12.52 -5.37
CA ARG A 62 12.84 -13.45 -5.40
C ARG A 62 13.89 -12.80 -6.29
N PRO A 63 15.13 -12.56 -5.81
CA PRO A 63 16.17 -12.05 -6.68
C PRO A 63 16.32 -13.06 -7.80
N ARG A 64 15.91 -12.68 -9.00
CA ARG A 64 16.30 -13.35 -10.24
C ARG A 64 17.75 -12.97 -10.46
N ASN A 65 18.65 -13.48 -9.61
CA ASN A 65 20.01 -13.88 -9.94
C ASN A 65 20.82 -14.08 -8.65
N SER A 66 20.96 -15.32 -8.22
CA SER A 66 22.11 -15.75 -7.43
C SER A 66 22.93 -16.65 -8.34
N GLU A 67 23.59 -16.05 -9.32
CA GLU A 67 24.66 -16.72 -10.07
C GLU A 67 25.85 -16.87 -9.11
N ALA A 68 26.05 -18.11 -8.69
CA ALA A 68 27.25 -18.56 -8.04
C ALA A 68 28.43 -18.47 -9.04
N VAL A 69 29.51 -17.81 -8.63
CA VAL A 69 30.86 -18.07 -9.13
C VAL A 69 31.84 -17.98 -7.97
#